data_AF-A0A0F3KRI4-F1
#
_entry.id   AF-A0A0F3KRI4-F1
#
_cell.length_a   1.000
_cell.length_b   1.000
_cell.length_c   1.000
_cell.angle_alpha   90.00
_cell.angle_beta   90.00
_cell.angle_gamma   90.00
#
_symmetry.space_group_name_H-M   'P 1'
#
loop_
_entity.id
_entity.type
_entity.pdbx_description
1 polymer ?
#
loop_
_entity_poly.entity_id
_entity_poly.type
_entity_poly.pdbx_seq_one_letter_code
_entity_poly.pdbx_strand_id
1 'polypeptide(L)'
;MGNVTDFLARVGQDSALRHGSPAAREALLAAMGIEDAALRQALLGDDGDALRCLLGGARFIASQMPDGPEREKKDPDEGDDEGEGDDDGGGNGMPDRKTPRPPAKRMDP
;
A
#
# COMPACT_ATOMS: atom_id res chain seq x y z
N MET A 1 23.67 -15.75 -5.09
CA MET A 1 22.45 -14.99 -5.44
C MET A 1 22.16 -14.94 -6.94
N GLY A 2 23.11 -15.19 -7.87
CA GLY A 2 22.86 -15.13 -9.32
C GLY A 2 21.68 -16.00 -9.77
N ASN A 3 21.54 -17.20 -9.21
CA ASN A 3 20.52 -18.19 -9.58
C ASN A 3 19.08 -17.67 -9.36
N VAL A 4 18.85 -16.86 -8.33
CA VAL A 4 17.51 -16.28 -8.02
C VAL A 4 17.17 -15.18 -9.00
N THR A 5 18.14 -14.29 -9.28
CA THR A 5 17.95 -13.22 -10.26
C THR A 5 17.71 -13.79 -11.65
N ASP A 6 18.46 -14.82 -12.04
CA ASP A 6 18.30 -15.52 -13.32
C ASP A 6 16.95 -16.24 -13.41
N PHE A 7 16.49 -16.84 -12.31
CA PHE A 7 15.15 -17.44 -12.24
C PHE A 7 14.07 -16.38 -12.48
N LEU A 8 14.12 -15.26 -11.75
CA LEU A 8 13.16 -14.17 -11.88
C LEU A 8 13.18 -13.53 -13.26
N ALA A 9 14.38 -13.34 -13.84
CA ALA A 9 14.54 -12.84 -15.20
C ALA A 9 13.87 -13.77 -16.22
N ARG A 10 14.07 -15.08 -16.09
CA ARG A 10 13.48 -16.08 -16.99
C ARG A 10 11.97 -16.16 -16.86
N VAL A 11 11.43 -16.16 -15.63
CA VAL A 11 9.99 -16.11 -15.38
C VAL A 11 9.37 -14.80 -15.91
N GLY A 12 10.09 -13.68 -15.81
CA GLY A 12 9.63 -12.39 -16.34
C GLY A 12 9.58 -12.32 -17.87
N GLN A 13 10.50 -13.01 -18.55
CA GLN A 13 10.59 -13.03 -20.02
C GLN A 13 9.70 -14.09 -20.68
N ASP A 14 9.43 -15.20 -19.99
CA ASP A 14 8.66 -16.31 -20.52
C ASP A 14 7.23 -16.29 -19.98
N SER A 15 6.28 -15.90 -20.85
CA SER A 15 4.85 -15.86 -20.51
C SER A 15 4.28 -17.21 -20.06
N ALA A 16 4.81 -18.32 -20.59
CA ALA A 16 4.36 -19.65 -20.21
C ALA A 16 4.84 -20.03 -18.81
N LEU A 17 5.99 -19.54 -18.36
CA LEU A 17 6.43 -19.69 -16.97
C LEU A 17 5.69 -18.74 -16.03
N ARG A 18 5.41 -17.52 -16.49
CA ARG A 18 4.70 -16.49 -15.71
C ARG A 18 3.26 -16.87 -15.40
N HIS A 19 2.56 -17.44 -16.38
CA HIS A 19 1.14 -17.79 -16.28
C HIS A 19 0.89 -19.31 -16.25
N GLY A 20 1.96 -20.11 -16.33
CA GLY A 20 1.87 -21.56 -16.34
C GLY A 20 1.67 -22.17 -14.95
N SER A 21 1.76 -23.50 -14.93
CA SER A 21 1.54 -24.26 -13.70
C SER A 21 2.69 -24.09 -12.70
N PRO A 22 2.39 -24.16 -11.39
CA PRO A 22 3.42 -24.18 -10.34
C PRO A 22 4.49 -25.25 -10.55
N ALA A 23 4.11 -26.41 -11.11
CA ALA A 23 5.02 -27.52 -11.41
C ALA A 23 6.14 -27.13 -12.39
N ALA A 24 5.86 -26.28 -13.38
CA ALA A 24 6.88 -25.80 -14.31
C ALA A 24 7.92 -24.90 -13.61
N ARG A 25 7.45 -24.05 -12.69
CA ARG A 25 8.31 -23.18 -11.87
C ARG A 25 9.13 -24.02 -10.88
N GLU A 26 8.55 -25.07 -10.28
CA GLU A 26 9.26 -26.02 -9.41
C GLU A 26 10.40 -26.76 -10.11
N ALA A 27 10.14 -27.26 -11.33
CA ALA A 27 11.14 -27.92 -12.15
C ALA A 27 12.30 -26.96 -12.49
N LEU A 28 11.99 -25.71 -12.81
CA LEU A 28 13.00 -24.68 -13.07
C LEU A 28 13.84 -24.37 -11.82
N LEU A 29 13.22 -24.23 -10.65
CA LEU A 29 13.94 -24.02 -9.38
C LEU A 29 14.91 -25.18 -9.09
N ALA A 30 14.49 -26.42 -9.35
CA ALA A 30 15.36 -27.60 -9.21
C ALA A 30 16.51 -27.59 -10.22
N ALA A 31 16.23 -27.27 -11.49
CA ALA A 31 17.25 -27.19 -12.54
C ALA A 31 18.31 -26.11 -12.27
N MET A 32 17.95 -25.06 -11.54
CA MET A 32 18.85 -23.94 -11.17
C MET A 32 19.55 -24.14 -9.82
N GLY A 33 19.37 -25.29 -9.16
CA GLY A 33 20.01 -25.62 -7.89
C GLY A 33 19.55 -24.75 -6.72
N ILE A 34 18.32 -24.23 -6.76
CA ILE A 34 17.74 -23.46 -5.65
C ILE A 34 17.13 -24.47 -4.67
N GLU A 35 17.87 -24.83 -3.63
CA GLU A 35 17.50 -25.87 -2.66
C GLU A 35 16.89 -25.34 -1.35
N ASP A 36 17.13 -24.06 -1.03
CA ASP A 36 16.59 -23.46 0.19
C ASP A 36 15.05 -23.49 0.19
N ALA A 37 14.47 -24.20 1.16
CA ALA A 37 13.04 -24.44 1.21
C ALA A 37 12.23 -23.15 1.38
N ALA A 38 12.69 -22.21 2.20
CA ALA A 38 12.00 -20.95 2.44
C ALA A 38 12.04 -20.07 1.19
N LEU A 39 13.18 -20.04 0.51
CA LEU A 39 13.35 -19.32 -0.75
C LEU A 39 12.50 -19.90 -1.87
N ARG A 40 12.45 -21.23 -2.00
CA ARG A 40 11.58 -21.92 -2.97
C ARG A 40 10.11 -21.60 -2.70
N GLN A 41 9.67 -21.67 -1.45
CA GLN A 41 8.29 -21.33 -1.09
C GLN A 41 7.95 -19.89 -1.43
N ALA A 42 8.83 -18.93 -1.11
CA ALA A 42 8.63 -17.52 -1.46
C ALA A 42 8.53 -17.31 -2.98
N LEU A 43 9.37 -17.98 -3.78
CA LEU A 43 9.38 -17.88 -5.24
C LEU A 43 8.17 -18.55 -5.92
N LEU A 44 7.64 -19.63 -5.34
CA LEU A 44 6.46 -20.33 -5.86
C LEU A 44 5.15 -19.67 -5.44
N GLY A 45 5.11 -19.08 -4.25
CA GLY A 45 3.95 -18.38 -3.71
C GLY A 45 3.80 -16.93 -4.18
N ASP A 46 4.72 -16.43 -5.02
CA ASP A 46 4.81 -15.02 -5.40
C ASP A 46 4.85 -14.07 -4.18
N ASP A 47 5.43 -14.54 -3.07
CA ASP A 47 5.54 -13.79 -1.82
C ASP A 47 6.77 -12.87 -1.87
N GLY A 48 6.56 -11.69 -2.45
CA GLY A 48 7.58 -10.67 -2.58
C GLY A 48 8.10 -10.13 -1.24
N ASP A 49 7.29 -10.18 -0.18
CA ASP A 49 7.70 -9.74 1.17
C ASP A 49 8.63 -10.76 1.81
N ALA A 50 8.26 -12.05 1.78
CA ALA A 50 9.11 -13.14 2.26
C ALA A 50 10.42 -13.20 1.47
N LEU A 51 10.35 -13.07 0.14
CA LEU A 51 11.54 -13.05 -0.71
C LEU A 51 12.47 -11.89 -0.35
N ARG A 52 11.92 -10.69 -0.11
CA ARG A 52 12.71 -9.52 0.28
C ARG A 52 13.40 -9.74 1.62
N CYS A 53 12.70 -10.27 2.62
CA CYS A 53 13.28 -10.60 3.93
C CYS A 53 14.42 -11.62 3.81
N LEU A 54 14.23 -12.70 3.03
CA LEU A 54 15.24 -13.74 2.82
C LEU A 54 16.49 -13.22 2.09
N LEU A 55 16.33 -12.24 1.21
CA LEU A 55 17.43 -11.59 0.49
C LEU A 55 18.08 -10.45 1.29
N GLY A 56 17.71 -10.25 2.56
CA GLY A 56 18.26 -9.20 3.43
C GLY A 56 17.73 -7.80 3.14
N GLY A 57 16.67 -7.68 2.35
CA GLY A 57 16.01 -6.41 2.08
C GLY A 57 15.17 -5.94 3.26
N ALA A 58 15.21 -4.64 3.55
CA ALA A 58 14.34 -4.03 4.55
C ALA A 58 12.93 -3.80 4.00
N ARG A 59 11.94 -3.77 4.90
CA ARG A 59 10.61 -3.28 4.58
C ARG A 59 10.67 -1.77 4.40
N PHE A 60 10.30 -1.28 3.23
CA PHE A 60 10.18 0.16 2.99
C PHE A 60 8.90 0.65 3.66
N ILE A 61 9.04 1.43 4.72
CA ILE A 61 7.92 2.14 5.35
C ILE A 61 7.98 3.56 4.82
N ALA A 62 6.85 4.08 4.32
CA ALA A 62 6.82 5.42 3.71
C ALA A 62 7.35 6.53 4.64
N SER A 63 7.20 6.36 5.96
CA SER A 63 7.75 7.27 6.97
C SER A 63 9.28 7.20 7.15
N GLN A 64 9.93 6.16 6.64
CA GLN A 64 11.40 6.07 6.56
C GLN A 64 11.94 6.70 5.28
N MET A 65 11.06 7.08 4.34
CA MET A 65 11.47 7.86 3.18
C MET A 65 11.71 9.30 3.64
N PRO A 66 12.80 9.95 3.21
CA PRO A 66 13.02 11.35 3.49
C PRO A 66 11.81 12.19 3.05
N ASP A 67 11.42 13.17 3.87
CA ASP A 67 10.38 14.17 3.54
C ASP A 67 10.87 15.19 2.48
N GLY A 68 11.54 14.71 1.43
CA GLY A 68 12.20 15.53 0.42
C GLY A 68 11.40 15.63 -0.89
N PRO A 69 11.40 16.80 -1.57
CA PRO A 69 10.69 16.98 -2.83
C PRO A 69 11.44 16.24 -3.96
N GLU A 70 10.84 15.31 -4.71
CA GLU A 70 9.81 15.55 -5.73
C GLU A 70 8.36 15.65 -5.24
N ARG A 71 8.09 15.61 -3.93
CA ARG A 71 6.82 16.07 -3.36
C ARG A 71 6.52 17.52 -3.81
N GLU A 72 5.66 17.64 -4.82
CA GLU A 72 5.11 18.91 -5.29
C GLU A 72 4.53 19.66 -4.08
N LYS A 73 5.11 20.84 -3.80
CA LYS A 73 4.58 21.74 -2.79
C LYS A 73 3.24 22.21 -3.32
N LYS A 74 2.15 21.75 -2.72
CA LYS A 74 0.84 22.35 -2.92
C LYS A 74 0.93 23.75 -2.29
N ASP A 75 0.91 24.79 -3.13
CA ASP A 75 0.86 26.17 -2.64
C ASP A 75 -0.33 26.28 -1.67
N PRO A 76 -0.16 26.89 -0.49
CA PRO A 76 -1.30 27.32 0.29
C PRO A 76 -2.06 28.33 -0.57
N ASP A 77 -3.33 28.03 -0.83
CA ASP A 77 -4.27 28.91 -1.54
C ASP A 77 -4.38 30.23 -0.77
N GLU A 78 -3.53 31.20 -1.12
CA GLU A 78 -3.64 32.60 -0.68
C GLU A 78 -4.42 33.35 -1.75
N GLY A 79 -5.71 33.53 -1.49
CA GLY A 79 -6.63 34.38 -2.26
C GLY A 79 -8.07 33.89 -2.02
N ASP A 80 -8.99 34.65 -1.47
CA ASP A 80 -9.13 36.10 -1.56
C ASP A 80 -10.07 36.58 -0.43
N ASP A 81 -9.56 37.47 0.41
CA ASP A 81 -10.34 38.29 1.33
C ASP A 81 -10.76 39.55 0.54
N GLU A 82 -11.86 39.46 -0.21
CA GLU A 82 -12.55 40.66 -0.72
C GLU A 82 -13.62 41.09 0.28
N GLY A 83 -13.37 42.27 0.85
CA GLY A 83 -14.09 42.84 1.98
C GLY A 83 -15.47 43.43 1.72
N GLU A 84 -16.11 43.65 2.87
CA GLU A 84 -17.07 44.68 3.26
C GLU A 84 -18.50 44.65 2.68
N GLY A 85 -19.46 44.42 3.60
CA GLY A 85 -20.86 44.82 3.44
C GLY A 85 -21.78 44.16 4.47
N ASP A 86 -21.89 44.78 5.64
CA ASP A 86 -22.88 44.48 6.69
C ASP A 86 -24.33 44.65 6.18
N ASP A 87 -25.18 43.61 6.27
CA ASP A 87 -26.43 43.60 7.07
C ASP A 87 -27.34 42.38 6.73
N ASP A 88 -27.52 41.54 7.76
CA ASP A 88 -28.61 40.62 8.10
C ASP A 88 -29.21 39.57 7.11
N GLY A 89 -29.04 38.27 7.45
CA GLY A 89 -30.11 37.28 7.28
C GLY A 89 -29.75 35.88 6.75
N GLY A 90 -29.47 34.93 7.67
CA GLY A 90 -29.98 33.55 7.59
C GLY A 90 -29.29 32.56 6.64
N GLY A 91 -28.20 31.95 7.10
CA GLY A 91 -27.44 30.93 6.38
C GLY A 91 -28.16 29.60 6.13
N ASN A 92 -27.94 29.04 4.94
CA ASN A 92 -28.33 27.68 4.57
C ASN A 92 -27.07 26.79 4.57
N GLY A 93 -26.58 26.48 5.77
CA GLY A 93 -25.49 25.52 6.00
C GLY A 93 -26.06 24.17 6.45
N MET A 94 -25.77 23.11 5.71
CA MET A 94 -26.15 21.74 6.04
C MET A 94 -25.56 21.35 7.41
N PRO A 95 -26.35 20.95 8.43
CA PRO A 95 -25.86 20.78 9.78
C PRO A 95 -25.09 19.46 10.00
N ASP A 96 -24.04 19.57 10.82
CA ASP A 96 -23.25 18.51 11.43
C ASP A 96 -24.06 17.28 11.86
N ARG A 97 -23.55 16.09 11.50
CA ARG A 97 -24.05 14.78 11.95
C ARG A 97 -23.99 14.68 13.48
N LYS A 98 -25.11 14.93 14.16
CA LYS A 98 -25.27 14.64 15.58
C LYS A 98 -25.32 13.12 15.80
N THR A 99 -24.36 12.60 16.56
CA THR A 99 -24.45 11.27 17.16
C THR A 99 -25.60 11.24 18.19
N PRO A 100 -26.35 10.13 18.31
CA PRO A 100 -27.48 10.06 19.23
C PRO A 100 -27.00 9.91 20.68
N ARG A 101 -27.51 10.77 21.58
CA ARG A 101 -27.37 10.62 23.04
C ARG A 101 -28.32 9.52 23.56
N PRO A 102 -27.90 8.74 24.58
CA PRO A 102 -28.75 7.69 25.15
C PRO A 102 -29.93 8.28 25.96
N PRO A 103 -31.07 7.55 26.06
CA PRO A 103 -32.26 8.06 26.75
C PRO A 103 -32.11 8.06 28.27
N ALA A 104 -32.50 9.15 28.92
CA ALA A 104 -32.53 9.29 30.37
C ALA A 104 -33.76 8.58 30.97
N LYS A 105 -33.54 7.88 32.09
CA LYS A 105 -34.56 7.15 32.85
C LYS A 105 -35.61 8.12 33.41
N ARG A 106 -36.89 7.82 33.20
CA ARG A 106 -38.00 8.55 33.83
C ARG A 106 -38.22 8.02 35.25
N MET A 107 -38.26 8.94 36.21
CA MET A 107 -38.74 8.70 37.57
C MET A 107 -40.15 9.29 37.61
N ASP A 108 -41.17 8.45 37.77
CA ASP A 108 -42.56 8.86 37.92
C ASP A 108 -42.86 9.28 39.37
N PRO A 109 -43.85 10.16 39.61
CA PRO A 109 -44.18 10.69 40.94
C PRO A 109 -44.83 9.67 41.88
#